data_AF-A0A0C3GW99-F1
#
_entry.id   AF-A0A0C3GW99-F1
#
_cell.length_a   1.000
_cell.length_b   1.000
_cell.length_c   1.000
_cell.angle_alpha   90.00
_cell.angle_beta   90.00
_cell.angle_gamma   90.00
#
_symmetry.space_group_name_H-M   'P 1'
#
loop_
_entity.id
_entity.type
_entity.pdbx_description
1 polymer ?
#
loop_
_entity_poly.entity_id
_entity_poly.type
_entity_poly.pdbx_seq_one_letter_code
_entity_poly.pdbx_strand_id
1 'polypeptide(L)'
;FLGGLDPFSSTPTIIESPIPTEWLISHFIRVLAPWLSSYDDSLTPISPRVSWFAYALNHMPLFYATLLSAAVHLDRMKSFGDLSKLLWYKAETLRLTNEKIQDPSEAASDQMILVALILLFFN
;
A
#
# COMPACT_ATOMS: atom_id res chain seq x y z
N PHE A 1 -16.85 13.53 20.37
CA PHE A 1 -15.80 12.51 20.25
C PHE A 1 -14.60 12.96 21.08
N LEU A 2 -14.37 12.33 22.23
CA LEU A 2 -13.32 12.70 23.19
C LEU A 2 -11.98 12.08 22.78
N GLY A 3 -11.01 12.92 22.42
CA GLY A 3 -9.58 12.76 22.76
C GLY A 3 -8.83 11.46 22.44
N GLY A 4 -9.27 10.67 21.47
CA GLY A 4 -8.47 9.53 20.99
C GLY A 4 -7.28 10.04 20.18
N LEU A 5 -6.07 9.60 20.52
CA LEU A 5 -4.89 9.74 19.66
C LEU A 5 -5.26 9.33 18.23
N ASP A 6 -4.93 10.18 17.25
CA ASP A 6 -5.12 9.84 15.84
C ASP A 6 -4.33 8.56 15.55
N PRO A 7 -4.98 7.43 15.20
CA PRO A 7 -4.31 6.16 14.94
C PRO A 7 -3.36 6.23 13.74
N PHE A 8 -3.42 7.31 12.94
CA PHE A 8 -2.57 7.55 11.79
C PHE A 8 -1.48 8.61 12.04
N SER A 9 -1.30 9.09 13.27
CA SER A 9 -0.29 10.08 13.63
C SER A 9 1.16 9.67 13.33
N SER A 10 1.44 8.36 13.19
CA SER A 10 2.73 7.79 12.79
C SER A 10 2.85 7.48 11.28
N THR A 11 1.84 7.80 10.48
CA THR A 11 1.85 7.50 9.04
C THR A 11 2.62 8.55 8.25
N PRO A 12 3.32 8.15 7.18
CA PRO A 12 3.98 9.11 6.30
C PRO A 12 2.97 10.13 5.74
N THR A 13 3.30 11.42 5.85
CA THR A 13 2.48 12.50 5.29
C THR A 13 2.62 12.53 3.77
N ILE A 14 1.48 12.50 3.05
CA ILE A 14 1.41 12.63 1.58
C ILE A 14 0.78 13.99 1.27
N ILE A 15 1.49 14.83 0.51
CA ILE A 15 1.13 16.24 0.35
C ILE A 15 -0.03 16.45 -0.64
N GLU A 16 -0.32 15.51 -1.55
CA GLU A 16 -1.33 15.71 -2.62
C GLU A 16 -2.10 14.44 -2.97
N SER A 17 -2.44 13.64 -1.96
CA SER A 17 -3.10 12.34 -2.19
C SER A 17 -4.49 12.53 -2.84
N PRO A 18 -4.79 11.94 -4.01
CA PRO A 18 -6.07 12.10 -4.70
C PRO A 18 -7.23 11.37 -4.00
N ILE A 19 -6.90 10.45 -3.09
CA ILE A 19 -7.83 9.77 -2.18
C ILE A 19 -7.29 9.98 -0.76
N PRO A 20 -8.14 10.23 0.25
CA PRO A 20 -7.66 10.36 1.63
C PRO A 20 -6.84 9.13 2.06
N THR A 21 -5.60 9.34 2.47
CA THR A 21 -4.64 8.27 2.78
C THR A 21 -5.17 7.35 3.86
N GLU A 22 -5.81 7.92 4.87
CA GLU A 22 -6.42 7.19 5.99
C GLU A 22 -7.55 6.25 5.54
N TRP A 23 -8.28 6.58 4.46
CA TRP A 23 -9.28 5.68 3.88
C TRP A 23 -8.61 4.47 3.23
N LEU A 24 -7.53 4.70 2.48
CA LEU A 24 -6.79 3.63 1.82
C LEU A 24 -6.08 2.73 2.82
N ILE A 25 -5.49 3.29 3.88
CA ILE A 25 -4.89 2.50 4.98
C ILE A 25 -5.96 1.67 5.67
N SER A 26 -7.08 2.28 6.05
CA SER A 26 -8.19 1.58 6.70
C SER A 26 -8.71 0.44 5.82
N HIS A 27 -8.86 0.69 4.51
CA HIS A 27 -9.27 -0.33 3.54
C HIS A 27 -8.23 -1.44 3.38
N PHE A 28 -6.94 -1.10 3.33
CA PHE A 28 -5.86 -2.07 3.29
C PHE A 28 -5.93 -3.02 4.47
N ILE A 29 -5.97 -2.48 5.69
CA ILE A 29 -5.93 -3.26 6.93
C ILE A 29 -7.18 -4.10 7.11
N ARG A 30 -8.36 -3.54 6.83
CA ARG A 30 -9.64 -4.18 7.15
C ARG A 30 -10.17 -5.11 6.07
N VAL A 31 -9.74 -4.93 4.82
CA VAL A 31 -10.31 -5.65 3.68
C VAL A 31 -9.24 -6.33 2.85
N LEU A 32 -8.27 -5.58 2.31
CA LEU A 32 -7.32 -6.13 1.34
C LEU A 32 -6.32 -7.11 1.97
N ALA A 33 -5.69 -6.77 3.10
CA ALA A 33 -4.72 -7.66 3.75
C ALA A 33 -5.33 -9.00 4.22
N PRO A 34 -6.54 -9.03 4.82
CA PRO A 34 -7.26 -10.28 5.06
C PRO A 34 -7.56 -11.06 3.77
N TRP A 35 -8.01 -10.38 2.72
CA TRP A 35 -8.30 -11.01 1.41
C TRP A 35 -7.04 -11.65 0.81
N LEU A 36 -5.91 -10.94 0.79
CA LEU A 36 -4.62 -11.47 0.33
C LEU A 36 -4.18 -12.69 1.14
N SER A 37 -4.40 -12.66 2.47
CA SER A 37 -4.06 -13.78 3.34
C SER A 37 -4.96 -15.00 3.12
N SER A 38 -6.22 -14.82 2.70
CA SER A 38 -7.16 -15.93 2.49
C SER A 38 -6.85 -16.83 1.29
N TYR A 39 -5.91 -16.45 0.41
CA TYR A 39 -5.47 -17.27 -0.73
C TYR A 39 -4.37 -18.29 -0.39
N ASP A 40 -3.91 -18.32 0.85
CA ASP A 40 -2.97 -19.31 1.33
C ASP A 40 -3.70 -20.34 2.20
N ASP A 41 -4.08 -21.45 1.58
CA ASP A 41 -4.80 -22.58 2.21
C ASP A 41 -4.01 -23.22 3.38
N SER A 42 -2.74 -22.86 3.56
CA SER A 42 -1.89 -23.31 4.66
C SER A 42 -1.92 -22.40 5.90
N LEU A 43 -2.69 -21.31 5.89
CA LEU A 43 -2.73 -20.34 7.00
C LEU A 43 -3.69 -20.74 8.12
N THR A 44 -3.19 -20.68 9.35
CA THR A 44 -4.04 -20.73 10.56
C THR A 44 -4.73 -19.38 10.78
N PRO A 45 -5.96 -19.35 11.34
CA PRO A 45 -6.78 -18.14 11.49
C PRO A 45 -6.21 -17.07 12.45
N ILE A 46 -5.02 -17.27 13.02
CA ILE A 46 -4.51 -16.50 14.16
C ILE A 46 -3.55 -15.38 13.73
N SER A 47 -3.11 -15.34 12.47
CA SER A 47 -2.27 -14.24 11.99
C SER A 47 -2.40 -14.03 10.48
N PRO A 48 -2.89 -12.88 10.00
CA PRO A 48 -2.70 -12.51 8.60
C PRO A 48 -1.20 -12.32 8.39
N ARG A 49 -0.54 -13.29 7.71
CA ARG A 49 0.90 -13.25 7.40
C ARG A 49 1.30 -12.05 6.54
N VAL A 50 0.33 -11.30 6.02
CA VAL A 50 0.58 -10.08 5.26
C VAL A 50 0.38 -8.87 6.15
N SER A 51 1.47 -8.36 6.70
CA SER A 51 1.52 -6.95 7.03
C SER A 51 2.92 -6.43 6.77
N TRP A 52 3.33 -6.51 5.49
CA TRP A 52 4.41 -5.66 5.01
C TRP A 52 4.12 -4.18 5.29
N PHE A 53 2.88 -3.83 5.66
CA PHE A 53 2.46 -2.51 6.08
C PHE A 53 3.36 -1.92 7.18
N ALA A 54 3.75 -2.69 8.18
CA ALA A 54 4.67 -2.20 9.22
C ALA A 54 6.04 -1.77 8.63
N TYR A 55 6.52 -2.51 7.64
CA TYR A 55 7.74 -2.16 6.89
C TYR A 55 7.49 -0.98 5.94
N ALA A 56 6.29 -0.92 5.33
CA ALA A 56 5.89 0.14 4.41
C ALA A 56 5.90 1.51 5.09
N LEU A 57 5.51 1.61 6.36
CA LEU A 57 5.57 2.87 7.13
C LEU A 57 6.97 3.49 7.16
N ASN A 58 8.02 2.69 7.00
CA ASN A 58 9.42 3.14 6.99
C ASN A 58 10.07 3.04 5.60
N HIS A 59 9.32 2.65 4.57
CA HIS A 59 9.83 2.43 3.22
C HIS A 59 8.88 3.05 2.18
N MET A 60 9.15 4.30 1.81
CA MET A 60 8.26 5.14 1.00
C MET A 60 7.78 4.49 -0.31
N PRO A 61 8.63 3.86 -1.15
CA PRO A 61 8.15 3.16 -2.34
C PRO A 61 7.12 2.08 -2.01
N LEU A 62 7.34 1.33 -0.93
CA LEU A 62 6.43 0.27 -0.48
C LEU A 62 5.16 0.84 0.14
N PHE A 63 5.24 2.00 0.80
CA PHE A 63 4.06 2.72 1.29
C PHE A 63 3.14 3.11 0.13
N TYR A 64 3.66 3.78 -0.89
CA TYR A 64 2.87 4.18 -2.06
C TYR A 64 2.34 2.98 -2.85
N ALA A 65 3.14 1.92 -3.00
CA ALA A 65 2.67 0.67 -3.59
C ALA A 65 1.50 0.06 -2.80
N THR A 66 1.59 0.06 -1.46
CA THR A 66 0.49 -0.40 -0.60
C THR A 66 -0.77 0.43 -0.84
N LEU A 67 -0.66 1.76 -0.90
CA LEU A 67 -1.81 2.63 -1.19
C LEU A 67 -2.38 2.40 -2.58
N LEU A 68 -1.53 2.19 -3.60
CA LEU A 68 -1.95 1.80 -4.95
C LEU A 68 -2.80 0.52 -4.91
N SER A 69 -2.32 -0.53 -4.25
CA SER A 69 -3.05 -1.79 -4.14
C SER A 69 -4.42 -1.63 -3.48
N ALA A 70 -4.47 -0.82 -2.42
CA ALA A 70 -5.72 -0.50 -1.72
C ALA A 70 -6.67 0.31 -2.63
N ALA A 71 -6.16 1.29 -3.36
CA ALA A 71 -6.94 2.12 -4.27
C ALA A 71 -7.52 1.30 -5.43
N VAL A 72 -6.71 0.45 -6.08
CA VAL A 72 -7.14 -0.44 -7.16
C VAL A 72 -8.19 -1.44 -6.66
N HIS A 73 -7.97 -2.06 -5.50
CA HIS A 73 -8.95 -2.99 -4.93
C HIS A 73 -10.26 -2.29 -4.56
N LEU A 74 -10.18 -1.09 -3.97
CA LEU A 74 -11.36 -0.31 -3.61
C LEU A 74 -12.14 0.14 -4.87
N ASP A 75 -11.45 0.57 -5.92
CA ASP A 75 -12.07 0.92 -7.20
C ASP A 75 -12.75 -0.29 -7.87
N ARG A 76 -12.13 -1.47 -7.84
CA ARG A 76 -12.77 -2.71 -8.34
C ARG A 76 -14.05 -3.08 -7.57
N MET A 77 -14.12 -2.77 -6.27
CA MET A 77 -15.30 -3.06 -5.45
C MET A 77 -16.41 -2.02 -5.59
N LYS A 78 -16.06 -0.73 -5.69
CA LYS A 78 -17.00 0.39 -5.61
C LYS A 78 -17.20 1.16 -6.92
N SER A 79 -16.36 0.90 -7.92
CA SER A 79 -16.35 1.56 -9.23
C SER A 79 -16.35 3.08 -9.11
N PHE A 80 -15.26 3.69 -8.64
CA PHE A 80 -15.17 5.16 -8.58
C PHE A 80 -15.04 5.79 -9.96
N GLY A 81 -14.60 5.02 -10.97
CA GLY A 81 -14.64 5.42 -12.37
C GLY A 81 -13.62 6.49 -12.77
N ASP A 82 -12.59 6.72 -11.93
CA ASP A 82 -11.57 7.74 -12.16
C ASP A 82 -10.17 7.13 -12.14
N LEU A 83 -9.75 6.66 -13.33
CA LEU A 83 -8.44 6.05 -13.57
C LEU A 83 -7.27 6.99 -13.22
N SER A 84 -7.46 8.31 -13.31
CA SER A 84 -6.39 9.28 -13.06
C SER A 84 -5.84 9.19 -11.64
N LYS A 85 -6.70 8.86 -10.67
CA LYS A 85 -6.31 8.68 -9.26
C LYS A 85 -5.42 7.47 -9.07
N LEU A 86 -5.70 6.37 -9.77
CA LEU A 86 -4.89 5.15 -9.71
C LEU A 86 -3.53 5.36 -10.38
N LEU A 87 -3.54 6.03 -11.55
CA LEU A 87 -2.32 6.40 -12.27
C LEU A 87 -1.41 7.31 -11.43
N TRP A 88 -1.98 8.21 -10.63
CA TRP A 88 -1.19 9.05 -9.72
C TRP A 88 -0.38 8.22 -8.72
N TYR A 89 -1.02 7.28 -8.00
CA TYR A 89 -0.30 6.41 -7.05
C TYR A 89 0.75 5.54 -7.76
N LYS A 90 0.45 5.06 -8.97
CA LYS A 90 1.39 4.26 -9.76
C LYS A 90 2.60 5.09 -10.19
N ALA A 91 2.39 6.29 -10.69
CA ALA A 91 3.46 7.21 -11.09
C ALA A 91 4.36 7.58 -9.91
N GLU A 92 3.75 7.90 -8.76
CA GLU A 92 4.50 8.28 -7.57
C GLU A 92 5.27 7.10 -6.96
N THR A 93 4.69 5.89 -6.98
CA THR A 93 5.40 4.65 -6.65
C THR A 93 6.63 4.49 -7.54
N LEU A 94 6.46 4.57 -8.86
CA LEU A 94 7.55 4.42 -9.83
C LEU A 94 8.64 5.48 -9.65
N ARG A 95 8.27 6.74 -9.39
CA ARG A 95 9.21 7.83 -9.12
C ARG A 95 10.10 7.49 -7.92
N LEU A 96 9.48 7.12 -6.79
CA LEU A 96 10.19 6.76 -5.56
C LEU A 96 11.03 5.48 -5.73
N THR A 97 10.52 4.48 -6.46
CA THR A 97 11.27 3.26 -6.81
C THR A 97 12.52 3.59 -7.61
N ASN A 98 12.42 4.46 -8.62
CA ASN A 98 13.55 4.86 -9.47
C ASN A 98 14.63 5.63 -8.71
N GLU A 99 14.23 6.40 -7.69
CA GLU A 99 15.18 7.05 -6.77
C GLU A 99 15.86 6.02 -5.87
N LYS A 100 15.09 5.12 -5.27
CA LYS A 100 15.58 4.15 -4.30
C LYS A 100 16.47 3.07 -4.92
N ILE A 101 16.22 2.67 -6.17
CA ILE A 101 17.00 1.63 -6.88
C ILE A 101 18.43 2.09 -7.21
N GLN A 102 18.73 3.40 -7.14
CA GLN A 102 20.09 3.90 -7.32
C GLN A 102 21.01 3.49 -6.16
N ASP A 103 20.45 3.10 -5.02
CA ASP A 103 21.20 2.51 -3.91
C ASP A 103 21.29 0.99 -4.08
N PRO A 104 22.48 0.42 -4.38
CA PRO A 104 22.63 -1.01 -4.61
C PRO A 104 22.24 -1.88 -3.41
N SER A 105 22.34 -1.34 -2.20
CA SER A 105 21.98 -2.07 -0.98
C SER A 105 20.46 -2.20 -0.78
N GLU A 106 19.70 -1.29 -1.37
CA GLU A 106 18.24 -1.24 -1.27
C GLU A 106 17.56 -1.80 -2.53
N ALA A 107 18.23 -1.75 -3.69
CA ALA A 107 17.68 -2.10 -5.00
C ALA A 107 17.06 -3.50 -5.08
N ALA A 108 17.64 -4.46 -4.35
CA ALA A 108 17.17 -5.85 -4.30
C ALA A 108 16.59 -6.24 -2.93
N SER A 109 16.23 -5.26 -2.10
CA SER A 109 15.56 -5.52 -0.82
C SER A 109 14.20 -6.19 -1.02
N ASP A 110 13.73 -6.95 -0.03
CA ASP A 110 12.41 -7.58 -0.05
C ASP A 110 11.29 -6.54 -0.27
N GLN A 111 11.46 -5.34 0.28
CA GLN A 111 10.52 -4.23 0.10
C GLN A 111 10.45 -3.78 -1.37
N MET A 112 11.59 -3.69 -2.06
CA MET A 112 11.63 -3.32 -3.48
C MET A 112 11.11 -4.44 -4.39
N ILE A 113 11.36 -5.70 -4.03
CA ILE A 113 10.76 -6.86 -4.72
C ILE A 113 9.23 -6.84 -4.56
N LEU A 114 8.71 -6.58 -3.36
CA LEU A 114 7.27 -6.42 -3.13
C LEU A 114 6.68 -5.25 -3.92
N VAL A 115 7.38 -4.11 -3.98
CA VAL A 115 6.95 -2.97 -4.81
C VAL A 115 6.81 -3.38 -6.27
N ALA A 116 7.80 -4.09 -6.83
CA ALA A 116 7.73 -4.58 -8.20
C ALA A 116 6.55 -5.55 -8.42
N LEU A 117 6.31 -6.47 -7.48
CA LEU A 117 5.17 -7.39 -7.53
C LEU A 117 3.83 -6.64 -7.49
N ILE A 118 3.69 -5.64 -6.63
CA ILE A 118 2.47 -4.82 -6.53
C ILE A 118 2.24 -4.04 -7.82
N LEU A 119 3.28 -3.39 -8.36
CA LEU A 119 3.20 -2.64 -9.62
C LEU A 119 2.82 -3.53 -10.81
N LEU A 120 3.25 -4.80 -10.81
CA LEU A 120 2.90 -5.78 -11.83
C LEU A 120 1.46 -6.29 -11.67
N PHE A 121 1.05 -6.61 -10.44
CA PHE A 121 -0.23 -7.26 -10.16
C PHE A 121 -1.41 -6.27 -10.14
N PHE A 122 -1.22 -5.09 -9.56
CA PHE A 122 -2.23 -4.04 -9.44
C PHE A 122 -2.05 -2.99 -10.54
N ASN A 123 -2.00 -3.45 -11.79
CA ASN A 123 -2.04 -2.62 -13.00
C ASN A 123 -3.48 -2.17 -13.32
#